data_AF-A0A6I7NEW0-F1
#
_entry.id   AF-A0A6I7NEW0-F1
#
_cell.length_a   1.000
_cell.length_b   1.000
_cell.length_c   1.000
_cell.angle_alpha   90.00
_cell.angle_beta   90.00
_cell.angle_gamma   90.00
#
_symmetry.space_group_name_H-M   'P 1'
#
loop_
_entity.id
_entity.type
_entity.pdbx_description
1 polymer ?
#
loop_
_entity_poly.entity_id
_entity_poly.type
_entity_poly.pdbx_seq_one_letter_code
_entity_poly.pdbx_strand_id
1 'polypeptide(L)'
;MSENKRKQLNPIRYVLIFSMATVGILIHGIFAHRNTELGYFDWLLAYAYVPFFITLIFYIMHRIMLKLRPDTPERRRQEAYVLDMSKAVKHTLDFTVDDFKMLQRSQDFQNAMFFGYQVLYEGVPASAAYEKMLAPFEADTKEYQAVEVIIATIRNKRP
;
A
#
# COMPACT_ATOMS: atom_id res chain seq x y z
N MET A 1 -9.38 -2.97 11.44
CA MET A 1 -9.28 -3.47 10.06
C MET A 1 -10.18 -2.64 9.13
N SER A 2 -9.59 -1.78 8.27
CA SER A 2 -10.21 -0.79 7.36
C SER A 2 -9.07 -0.09 6.62
N GLU A 3 -9.26 0.15 5.32
CA GLU A 3 -8.23 0.42 4.31
C GLU A 3 -7.24 -0.73 4.03
N ASN A 4 -7.78 -1.94 3.92
CA ASN A 4 -7.44 -2.74 2.74
C ASN A 4 -8.06 -2.00 1.54
N LYS A 5 -7.45 -0.86 1.14
CA LYS A 5 -7.52 -0.38 -0.23
C LYS A 5 -6.95 -1.56 -1.00
N ARG A 6 -7.84 -2.48 -1.37
CA ARG A 6 -7.70 -3.32 -2.55
C ARG A 6 -6.96 -2.42 -3.51
N LYS A 7 -5.80 -2.85 -4.01
CA LYS A 7 -5.20 -2.31 -5.22
C LYS A 7 -6.26 -2.46 -6.32
N GLN A 8 -7.31 -1.66 -6.24
CA GLN A 8 -8.38 -1.60 -7.20
C GLN A 8 -7.64 -1.18 -8.45
N LEU A 9 -7.78 -2.01 -9.47
CA LEU A 9 -7.30 -1.74 -10.81
C LEU A 9 -7.80 -0.34 -11.14
N ASN A 10 -6.96 0.68 -11.00
CA ASN A 10 -7.40 2.05 -11.21
C ASN A 10 -7.56 2.18 -12.72
N PRO A 11 -8.81 2.28 -13.23
CA PRO A 11 -9.06 2.26 -14.67
C PRO A 11 -8.31 3.39 -15.38
N ILE A 12 -8.07 4.51 -14.69
CA ILE A 12 -7.31 5.67 -15.19
C ILE A 12 -5.90 5.26 -15.65
N ARG A 13 -5.25 4.31 -14.97
CA ARG A 13 -3.91 3.84 -15.35
C ARG A 13 -3.91 3.12 -16.69
N TYR A 14 -4.95 2.32 -16.95
CA TYR A 14 -5.08 1.58 -18.21
C TYR A 14 -5.47 2.49 -19.36
N VAL A 15 -6.30 3.52 -19.09
CA VAL A 15 -6.59 4.58 -20.05
C VAL A 15 -5.31 5.35 -20.40
N LEU A 16 -4.47 5.71 -19.42
CA LEU A 16 -3.19 6.37 -19.68
C LEU A 16 -2.25 5.51 -20.54
N ILE A 17 -2.10 4.22 -20.22
CA ILE A 17 -1.28 3.30 -21.02
C ILE A 17 -1.81 3.19 -22.44
N PHE A 18 -3.13 3.06 -22.60
CA PHE A 18 -3.78 3.00 -23.91
C PHE A 18 -3.55 4.29 -24.71
N SER A 19 -3.71 5.46 -24.09
CA SER A 19 -3.46 6.75 -24.73
C SER A 19 -2.00 6.92 -25.14
N MET A 20 -1.05 6.55 -24.27
CA MET A 20 0.38 6.59 -24.60
C MET A 20 0.73 5.64 -25.75
N ALA A 21 0.19 4.42 -25.74
CA ALA A 21 0.37 3.46 -26.83
C ALA A 21 -0.24 3.97 -28.15
N THR A 22 -1.42 4.60 -28.09
CA THR A 22 -2.09 5.19 -29.25
C THR A 22 -1.29 6.33 -29.84
N VAL A 23 -0.80 7.26 -29.00
CA VAL A 23 0.08 8.37 -29.43
C VAL A 23 1.37 7.82 -30.05
N GLY A 24 1.97 6.78 -29.44
CA GLY A 24 3.14 6.11 -29.98
C GLY A 24 2.91 5.54 -31.38
N ILE A 25 1.77 4.87 -31.61
CA ILE A 25 1.39 4.33 -32.92
C ILE A 25 1.18 5.44 -33.94
N LEU A 26 0.51 6.54 -33.56
CA LEU A 26 0.32 7.70 -34.43
C LEU A 26 1.64 8.29 -34.89
N ILE A 27 2.57 8.54 -33.94
CA ILE A 27 3.90 9.07 -34.25
C ILE A 27 4.70 8.09 -35.11
N HIS A 28 4.69 6.81 -34.77
CA HIS A 28 5.42 5.79 -35.52
C HIS A 28 4.90 5.65 -36.94
N GLY A 29 3.59 5.75 -37.14
CA GLY A 29 2.94 5.68 -38.46
C GLY A 29 3.48 6.70 -39.45
N ILE A 30 3.83 7.93 -39.00
CA ILE A 30 4.40 8.99 -39.84
C ILE A 30 5.71 8.54 -40.52
N PHE A 31 6.50 7.71 -39.85
CA PHE A 31 7.76 7.20 -40.38
C PHE A 31 7.59 5.85 -41.07
N ALA A 32 6.77 4.97 -40.50
CA ALA A 32 6.61 3.59 -40.95
C ALA A 32 5.85 3.48 -42.28
N HIS A 33 4.89 4.38 -42.55
CA HIS A 33 4.12 4.36 -43.80
C HIS A 33 5.02 4.57 -45.03
N ARG A 34 6.17 5.23 -44.88
CA ARG A 34 7.13 5.46 -45.97
C ARG A 34 7.82 4.20 -46.44
N ASN A 35 7.89 3.19 -45.57
CA ASN A 35 8.60 1.94 -45.82
C ASN A 35 7.67 0.79 -46.21
N THR A 36 6.35 0.98 -46.17
CA THR A 36 5.37 -0.12 -46.26
C THR A 36 4.50 -0.08 -47.52
N GLU A 37 4.74 0.82 -48.47
CA GLU A 37 3.89 1.08 -49.67
C GLU A 37 2.41 1.42 -49.37
N LEU A 38 1.99 1.31 -48.11
CA LEU A 38 0.66 1.63 -47.62
C LEU A 38 0.50 3.14 -47.42
N GLY A 39 -0.70 3.64 -47.71
CA GLY A 39 -1.11 4.96 -47.26
C GLY A 39 -1.07 5.03 -45.73
N TYR A 40 -0.80 6.22 -45.18
CA TYR A 40 -0.75 6.43 -43.72
C TYR A 40 -2.02 5.95 -43.02
N PHE A 41 -3.19 6.18 -43.63
CA PHE A 41 -4.47 5.75 -43.07
C PHE A 41 -4.64 4.23 -43.08
N ASP A 42 -4.25 3.56 -44.17
CA ASP A 42 -4.31 2.10 -44.29
C ASP A 42 -3.35 1.43 -43.30
N TRP A 43 -2.14 2.01 -43.15
CA TRP A 43 -1.19 1.58 -42.12
C TRP A 43 -1.80 1.73 -40.72
N LEU A 44 -2.40 2.88 -40.41
CA LEU A 44 -2.99 3.14 -39.10
C LEU A 44 -4.13 2.16 -38.78
N LEU A 45 -5.00 1.89 -39.76
CA LEU A 45 -6.06 0.89 -39.62
C LEU A 45 -5.49 -0.51 -39.38
N ALA A 46 -4.44 -0.89 -40.12
CA ALA A 46 -3.78 -2.18 -39.95
C ALA A 46 -3.20 -2.35 -38.53
N TYR A 47 -2.76 -1.29 -37.86
CA TYR A 47 -2.15 -1.35 -36.53
C TYR A 47 -3.02 -0.79 -35.40
N ALA A 48 -4.29 -0.45 -35.66
CA ALA A 48 -5.20 0.12 -34.66
C ALA A 48 -5.47 -0.81 -33.46
N TYR A 49 -5.24 -2.13 -33.63
CA TYR A 49 -5.38 -3.10 -32.54
C TYR A 49 -4.20 -3.07 -31.55
N VAL A 50 -3.04 -2.53 -31.93
CA VAL A 50 -1.80 -2.62 -31.12
C VAL A 50 -1.96 -1.98 -29.74
N PRO A 51 -2.54 -0.76 -29.58
CA PRO A 51 -2.78 -0.17 -28.26
C PRO A 51 -3.65 -1.05 -27.36
N PHE A 52 -4.65 -1.74 -27.91
CA PHE A 52 -5.48 -2.68 -27.15
C PHE A 52 -4.67 -3.86 -26.62
N PHE A 53 -3.81 -4.47 -27.45
CA PHE A 53 -2.98 -5.60 -27.04
C PHE A 53 -1.93 -5.19 -26.00
N ILE A 54 -1.30 -4.02 -26.14
CA ILE A 54 -0.36 -3.50 -25.13
C ILE A 54 -1.06 -3.36 -23.79
N THR A 55 -2.23 -2.70 -23.75
CA THR A 55 -3.00 -2.53 -22.52
C THR A 55 -3.44 -3.87 -21.94
N LEU A 56 -3.85 -4.83 -22.78
CA LEU A 56 -4.23 -6.18 -22.36
C LEU A 56 -3.06 -6.95 -21.73
N ILE A 57 -1.88 -6.91 -22.35
CA ILE A 57 -0.67 -7.54 -21.81
C ILE A 57 -0.31 -6.92 -20.46
N PHE A 58 -0.34 -5.59 -20.35
CA PHE A 58 -0.10 -4.89 -19.09
C PHE A 58 -1.11 -5.28 -18.01
N TYR A 59 -2.38 -5.43 -18.38
CA TYR A 59 -3.42 -5.90 -17.47
C TYR A 59 -3.11 -7.32 -16.95
N ILE A 60 -2.79 -8.25 -17.84
CA ILE A 60 -2.47 -9.64 -17.48
C ILE A 60 -1.22 -9.68 -16.59
N MET A 61 -0.15 -8.98 -16.97
CA MET A 61 1.08 -8.88 -16.18
C MET A 61 0.81 -8.32 -14.79
N HIS A 62 0.02 -7.25 -14.67
CA HIS A 62 -0.36 -6.70 -13.37
C HIS A 62 -1.12 -7.74 -12.53
N ARG A 63 -2.07 -8.48 -13.12
CA ARG A 63 -2.80 -9.54 -12.41
C ARG A 63 -1.88 -10.66 -11.94
N ILE A 64 -0.93 -11.08 -12.77
CA ILE A 64 0.08 -12.09 -12.41
C ILE A 64 0.95 -11.57 -11.26
N MET A 65 1.45 -10.35 -11.34
CA MET A 65 2.29 -9.74 -10.29
C MET A 65 1.54 -9.57 -8.97
N LEU A 66 0.24 -9.28 -9.00
CA LEU A 66 -0.59 -9.25 -7.79
C LEU A 66 -0.71 -10.64 -7.16
N LYS A 67 -0.84 -11.69 -7.98
CA LYS A 67 -0.97 -13.08 -7.52
C LYS A 67 0.36 -13.65 -7.03
N LEU A 68 1.47 -13.24 -7.64
CA LEU A 68 2.82 -13.68 -7.31
C LEU A 68 3.47 -12.87 -6.20
N ARG A 69 2.80 -11.87 -5.62
CA ARG A 69 3.38 -11.04 -4.56
C ARG A 69 3.71 -11.94 -3.37
N PRO A 70 5.00 -12.26 -3.11
CA PRO A 70 5.35 -13.26 -2.12
C PRO A 70 4.98 -12.74 -0.74
N ASP A 71 4.59 -13.68 0.12
CA ASP A 71 4.40 -13.43 1.52
C ASP A 71 5.78 -13.23 2.16
N THR A 72 6.29 -12.00 2.13
CA THR A 72 7.65 -11.72 2.57
C THR A 72 7.78 -11.95 4.08
N PRO A 73 8.93 -12.41 4.58
CA PRO A 73 9.16 -12.55 6.04
C PRO A 73 8.91 -11.24 6.81
N GLU A 74 9.13 -10.10 6.17
CA GLU A 74 8.81 -8.77 6.71
C GLU A 74 7.31 -8.56 6.87
N ARG A 75 6.50 -8.91 5.87
CA ARG A 75 5.05 -8.81 5.96
C ARG A 75 4.50 -9.69 7.09
N ARG A 76 4.99 -10.92 7.22
CA ARG A 76 4.61 -11.80 8.34
C ARG A 76 4.99 -11.20 9.69
N ARG A 77 6.16 -10.57 9.80
CA ARG A 77 6.58 -9.88 11.03
C ARG A 77 5.68 -8.69 11.35
N GLN A 78 5.31 -7.88 10.37
CA GLN A 78 4.38 -6.77 10.55
C GLN A 78 2.99 -7.26 10.99
N GLU A 79 2.46 -8.30 10.35
CA GLU A 79 1.16 -8.89 10.70
C GLU A 79 1.19 -9.48 12.12
N ALA A 80 2.27 -10.18 12.48
CA ALA A 80 2.47 -10.71 13.83
C ALA A 80 2.57 -9.59 14.88
N TYR A 81 3.31 -8.51 14.59
CA TYR A 81 3.42 -7.36 15.48
C TYR A 81 2.06 -6.71 15.74
N VAL A 82 1.28 -6.43 14.69
CA VAL A 82 -0.06 -5.83 14.83
C VAL A 82 -0.98 -6.73 15.65
N LEU A 83 -0.94 -8.04 15.41
CA LEU A 83 -1.73 -9.01 16.16
C LEU A 83 -1.34 -9.03 17.65
N ASP A 84 -0.04 -9.05 17.96
CA ASP A 84 0.48 -9.07 19.32
C ASP A 84 0.11 -7.80 20.09
N MET A 85 0.30 -6.62 19.48
CA MET A 85 -0.08 -5.35 20.09
C MET A 85 -1.59 -5.26 20.31
N SER A 86 -2.40 -5.72 19.34
CA SER A 86 -3.86 -5.74 19.48
C SER A 86 -4.31 -6.63 20.63
N LYS A 87 -3.66 -7.79 20.82
CA LYS A 87 -3.92 -8.68 21.97
C LYS A 87 -3.55 -8.02 23.29
N ALA A 88 -2.40 -7.33 23.35
CA ALA A 88 -1.98 -6.62 24.56
C ALA A 88 -2.97 -5.52 24.95
N VAL A 89 -3.38 -4.68 23.98
CA VAL A 89 -4.38 -3.63 24.20
C VAL A 89 -5.71 -4.22 24.66
N LYS A 90 -6.18 -5.29 24.00
CA LYS A 90 -7.44 -5.95 24.36
C LYS A 90 -7.41 -6.49 25.80
N HIS A 91 -6.32 -7.15 26.18
CA HIS A 91 -6.20 -7.77 27.50
C HIS A 91 -6.08 -6.72 28.62
N THR A 92 -5.41 -5.60 28.35
CA THR A 92 -5.15 -4.59 29.39
C THR A 92 -6.31 -3.61 29.56
N LEU A 93 -6.98 -3.22 28.48
CA LEU A 93 -7.99 -2.16 28.50
C LEU A 93 -9.43 -2.65 28.27
N ASP A 94 -9.62 -3.96 28.03
CA ASP A 94 -10.91 -4.57 27.70
C ASP A 94 -11.66 -3.87 26.54
N PHE A 95 -10.90 -3.41 25.55
CA PHE A 95 -11.46 -2.67 24.40
C PHE A 95 -12.45 -3.51 23.60
N THR A 96 -13.57 -2.87 23.25
CA THR A 96 -14.59 -3.48 22.41
C THR A 96 -14.15 -3.49 20.94
N VAL A 97 -14.89 -4.23 20.11
CA VAL A 97 -14.66 -4.26 18.67
C VAL A 97 -14.76 -2.86 18.04
N ASP A 98 -15.64 -2.00 18.56
CA ASP A 98 -15.82 -0.65 18.02
C ASP A 98 -14.70 0.30 18.42
N ASP A 99 -14.12 0.14 19.62
CA ASP A 99 -12.90 0.85 20.02
C ASP A 99 -11.74 0.50 19.08
N PHE A 100 -11.56 -0.78 18.75
CA PHE A 100 -10.55 -1.20 17.77
C PHE A 100 -10.81 -0.65 16.36
N LYS A 101 -12.06 -0.52 15.93
CA LYS A 101 -12.38 0.13 14.65
C LYS A 101 -12.02 1.60 14.67
N MET A 102 -12.24 2.29 15.79
CA MET A 102 -11.89 3.69 15.98
C MET A 102 -10.37 3.88 15.90
N LEU A 103 -9.61 3.15 16.73
CA LEU A 103 -8.14 3.17 16.71
C LEU A 103 -7.59 2.94 15.30
N GLN A 104 -8.17 1.97 14.60
CA GLN A 104 -7.65 1.56 13.31
C GLN A 104 -8.02 2.52 12.17
N ARG A 105 -8.94 3.46 12.39
CA ARG A 105 -9.20 4.60 11.49
C ARG A 105 -8.35 5.83 11.82
N SER A 106 -7.77 5.91 13.01
CA SER A 106 -6.87 7.00 13.39
C SER A 106 -5.53 6.88 12.68
N GLN A 107 -5.21 7.87 11.85
CA GLN A 107 -3.92 7.93 11.15
C GLN A 107 -2.76 8.08 12.12
N ASP A 108 -2.95 8.88 13.17
CA ASP A 108 -1.95 9.08 14.21
C ASP A 108 -1.66 7.77 14.95
N PHE A 109 -2.69 6.96 15.20
CA PHE A 109 -2.52 5.66 15.85
C PHE A 109 -1.75 4.68 14.96
N GLN A 110 -2.03 4.68 13.65
CA GLN A 110 -1.27 3.89 12.68
C GLN A 110 0.20 4.33 12.63
N ASN A 111 0.47 5.64 12.70
CA ASN A 111 1.83 6.18 12.76
C ASN A 111 2.54 5.77 14.06
N ALA A 112 1.86 5.82 15.21
CA ALA A 112 2.41 5.34 16.48
C ALA A 112 2.74 3.84 16.44
N MET A 113 1.84 3.02 15.88
CA MET A 113 2.10 1.59 15.65
C MET A 113 3.32 1.35 14.77
N PHE A 114 3.50 2.16 13.72
CA PHE A 114 4.67 2.09 12.84
C PHE A 114 5.97 2.40 13.61
N PHE A 115 6.02 3.50 14.37
CA PHE A 115 7.19 3.82 15.19
C PHE A 115 7.52 2.71 16.20
N GLY A 116 6.50 2.12 16.84
CA GLY A 116 6.69 0.99 17.74
C GLY A 116 7.29 -0.23 17.04
N TYR A 117 6.90 -0.50 15.79
CA TYR A 117 7.51 -1.57 14.98
C TYR A 117 8.99 -1.28 14.70
N GLN A 118 9.33 -0.04 14.32
CA GLN A 118 10.73 0.34 14.05
C GLN A 118 11.62 0.22 15.29
N VAL A 119 11.08 0.55 16.47
CA VAL A 119 11.79 0.39 17.74
C VAL A 119 12.12 -1.08 18.01
N LEU A 120 11.16 -1.98 17.76
CA LEU A 120 11.30 -3.39 18.09
C LEU A 120 12.14 -4.18 17.07
N TYR A 121 12.03 -3.85 15.78
CA TYR A 121 12.64 -4.66 14.71
C TYR A 121 13.73 -3.95 13.90
N GLU A 122 13.77 -2.61 13.89
CA GLU A 122 14.72 -1.83 13.08
C GLU A 122 15.81 -1.17 13.93
N GLY A 123 15.77 -1.34 15.25
CA GLY A 123 16.80 -0.83 16.17
C GLY A 123 16.71 0.68 16.43
N VAL A 124 15.59 1.32 16.10
CA VAL A 124 15.39 2.76 16.34
C VAL A 124 15.49 3.08 17.84
N PRO A 125 16.13 4.20 18.23
CA PRO A 125 16.21 4.62 19.64
C PRO A 125 14.81 4.79 20.26
N ALA A 126 14.57 4.09 21.37
CA ALA A 126 13.26 4.04 22.02
C ALA A 126 12.80 5.42 22.55
N SER A 127 13.71 6.22 23.11
CA SER A 127 13.36 7.50 23.75
C SER A 127 12.66 8.46 22.79
N ALA A 128 13.27 8.73 21.64
CA ALA A 128 12.71 9.64 20.64
C ALA A 128 11.47 9.08 19.95
N ALA A 129 11.37 7.75 19.82
CA ALA A 129 10.21 7.11 19.21
C ALA A 129 8.99 7.13 20.14
N TYR A 130 9.15 6.86 21.44
CA TYR A 130 8.04 6.88 22.39
C TYR A 130 7.42 8.27 22.55
N GLU A 131 8.25 9.32 22.55
CA GLU A 131 7.75 10.69 22.55
C GLU A 131 6.90 10.98 21.29
N LYS A 132 7.39 10.59 20.11
CA LYS A 132 6.64 10.73 18.85
C LYS A 132 5.37 9.90 18.80
N MET A 133 5.34 8.76 19.47
CA MET A 133 4.15 7.92 19.55
C MET A 133 3.05 8.58 20.38
N LEU A 134 3.39 9.29 21.46
CA LEU A 134 2.40 9.89 22.37
C LEU A 134 2.04 11.34 22.00
N ALA A 135 2.94 12.09 21.38
CA ALA A 135 2.76 13.51 21.06
C ALA A 135 1.44 13.89 20.36
N PRO A 136 0.86 13.07 19.46
CA PRO A 136 -0.40 13.42 18.80
C PRO A 136 -1.66 13.26 19.66
N PHE A 137 -1.57 12.62 20.83
CA PHE A 137 -2.74 12.22 21.61
C PHE A 137 -2.86 13.01 22.91
N GLU A 138 -4.06 13.45 23.21
CA GLU A 138 -4.38 14.05 24.51
C GLU A 138 -4.36 12.98 25.60
N ALA A 139 -3.82 13.33 26.77
CA ALA A 139 -3.88 12.49 27.95
C ALA A 139 -5.35 12.12 28.25
N ASP A 140 -5.59 10.90 28.73
CA ASP A 140 -6.90 10.31 29.02
C ASP A 140 -7.76 9.88 27.82
N THR A 141 -7.31 10.10 26.57
CA THR A 141 -7.99 9.51 25.41
C THR A 141 -7.76 7.99 25.33
N LYS A 142 -8.72 7.26 24.73
CA LYS A 142 -8.59 5.80 24.52
C LYS A 142 -7.39 5.48 23.61
N GLU A 143 -7.12 6.33 22.64
CA GLU A 143 -5.95 6.27 21.77
C GLU A 143 -4.65 6.38 22.58
N TYR A 144 -4.56 7.40 23.44
CA TYR A 144 -3.40 7.60 24.31
C TYR A 144 -3.15 6.37 25.19
N GLN A 145 -4.19 5.88 25.88
CA GLN A 145 -4.10 4.67 26.71
C GLN A 145 -3.66 3.44 25.91
N ALA A 146 -4.19 3.25 24.70
CA ALA A 146 -3.79 2.14 23.83
C ALA A 146 -2.30 2.24 23.44
N VAL A 147 -1.83 3.44 23.12
CA VAL A 147 -0.42 3.68 22.78
C VAL A 147 0.49 3.45 24.00
N GLU A 148 0.08 3.84 25.20
CA GLU A 148 0.85 3.54 26.42
C GLU A 148 1.00 2.03 26.65
N VAL A 149 -0.07 1.25 26.47
CA VAL A 149 0.00 -0.21 26.56
C VAL A 149 0.95 -0.78 25.52
N ILE A 150 0.94 -0.25 24.30
CA ILE A 150 1.88 -0.65 23.24
C ILE A 150 3.32 -0.34 23.65
N ILE A 151 3.60 0.87 24.15
CA ILE A 151 4.94 1.27 24.61
C ILE A 151 5.41 0.37 25.75
N ALA A 152 4.55 0.10 26.74
CA ALA A 152 4.87 -0.81 27.85
C ALA A 152 5.18 -2.23 27.35
N THR A 153 4.40 -2.72 26.38
CA THR A 153 4.63 -4.03 25.77
C THR A 153 5.95 -4.09 25.01
N ILE A 154 6.30 -3.04 24.26
CA ILE A 154 7.58 -2.95 23.54
C ILE A 154 8.75 -2.92 24.52
N ARG A 155 8.65 -2.14 25.61
CA ARG A 155 9.70 -2.10 26.65
C ARG A 155 9.97 -3.46 27.26
N ASN A 156 8.93 -4.27 27.51
CA ASN A 156 9.07 -5.61 28.06
C ASN A 156 9.67 -6.62 27.07
N LYS A 157 9.47 -6.40 25.76
CA LYS A 157 9.98 -7.29 24.70
C LYS A 157 11.38 -6.93 24.20
N ARG A 158 11.86 -5.73 24.51
CA ARG A 158 13.20 -5.28 24.15
C ARG A 158 14.18 -5.85 25.19
N PRO A 159 15.15 -6.70 24.77
CA PRO A 159 16.19 -7.21 25.67
C PRO A 159 17.11 -6.09 26.17
#